data_AF-A0AAV5NQ25-F1
#
_entry.id   AF-A0AAV5NQ25-F1
#
_cell.length_a   1.000
_cell.length_b   1.000
_cell.length_c   1.000
_cell.angle_alpha   90.00
_cell.angle_beta   90.00
_cell.angle_gamma   90.00
#
_symmetry.space_group_name_H-M   'P 1'
#
loop_
_entity.id
_entity.type
_entity.pdbx_description
1 polymer ?
#
loop_
_entity_poly.entity_id
_entity_poly.type
_entity_poly.pdbx_seq_one_letter_code
_entity_poly.pdbx_strand_id
1 'polypeptide(L)'
;MTTKVEENQVCEACGCSAEMGFIIKEGDDVANISLFGRDLTALESELNKYIDLAKTVSDEVTYESQRIEGKIGIETRFQFTCSAEKLIFELKTRALAR
;
A
#
# COMPACT_ATOMS: atom_id res chain seq x y z
N MET A 1 -15.56 -22.20 -21.20
CA MET A 1 -14.11 -21.92 -21.33
C MET A 1 -13.67 -21.34 -20.00
N THR A 2 -12.97 -22.14 -19.20
CA THR A 2 -12.49 -21.76 -17.86
C THR A 2 -11.33 -20.79 -18.04
N THR A 3 -11.54 -19.51 -17.73
CA THR A 3 -10.48 -18.52 -17.67
C THR A 3 -9.78 -18.68 -16.34
N LYS A 4 -8.65 -19.38 -16.36
CA LYS A 4 -7.69 -19.54 -15.27
C LYS A 4 -7.20 -18.15 -14.87
N VAL A 5 -7.58 -17.69 -13.68
CA VAL A 5 -7.01 -16.50 -13.03
C VAL A 5 -5.57 -16.86 -12.69
N GLU A 6 -4.63 -16.17 -13.32
CA GLU A 6 -3.20 -16.38 -13.09
C GLU A 6 -2.88 -15.88 -11.67
N GLU A 7 -2.73 -16.83 -10.75
CA GLU A 7 -2.22 -16.57 -9.41
C GLU A 7 -0.81 -15.99 -9.57
N ASN A 8 -0.67 -14.70 -9.26
CA ASN A 8 0.60 -13.97 -9.25
C ASN A 8 1.58 -14.72 -8.33
N GLN A 9 2.46 -15.52 -8.95
CA GLN A 9 3.49 -16.28 -8.26
C GLN A 9 4.50 -15.29 -7.70
N VAL A 10 4.36 -15.00 -6.41
CA VAL A 10 5.31 -14.20 -5.61
C VAL A 10 6.66 -14.89 -5.70
N CYS A 11 7.61 -14.29 -6.43
CA CYS A 11 8.97 -14.77 -6.48
C CYS A 11 9.60 -14.58 -5.10
N GLU A 12 10.00 -15.69 -4.48
CA GLU A 12 10.54 -15.77 -3.11
C GLU A 12 11.99 -15.26 -2.98
N ALA A 13 12.49 -14.52 -3.97
CA ALA A 13 13.91 -14.19 -4.11
C ALA A 13 14.31 -12.81 -3.55
N CYS A 14 13.40 -11.99 -3.03
CA CYS A 14 13.78 -10.73 -2.37
C CYS A 14 12.85 -10.42 -1.20
N GLY A 15 13.42 -10.26 0.00
CA GLY A 15 12.69 -9.98 1.23
C GLY A 15 11.97 -8.64 1.17
N CYS A 16 10.68 -8.65 1.51
CA CYS A 16 9.78 -7.50 1.58
C CYS A 16 9.53 -6.80 0.22
N SER A 17 8.74 -7.43 -0.64
CA SER A 17 8.04 -6.70 -1.70
C SER A 17 6.86 -5.94 -1.09
N ALA A 18 6.97 -4.62 -0.97
CA ALA A 18 5.80 -3.76 -0.92
C ALA A 18 5.18 -3.76 -2.33
N GLU A 19 4.03 -4.41 -2.49
CA GLU A 19 3.29 -4.47 -3.76
C GLU A 19 2.13 -3.48 -3.69
N MET A 20 2.15 -2.43 -4.51
CA MET A 20 1.01 -1.52 -4.68
C MET A 20 -0.02 -2.20 -5.60
N GLY A 21 -1.04 -2.81 -5.01
CA GLY A 21 -2.19 -3.37 -5.75
C GLY A 21 -3.30 -2.33 -5.94
N PHE A 22 -3.74 -2.11 -7.18
CA PHE A 22 -4.77 -1.13 -7.52
C PHE A 22 -6.16 -1.78 -7.57
N ILE A 23 -7.01 -1.49 -6.57
CA ILE A 23 -8.47 -1.71 -6.68
C ILE A 23 -9.10 -0.36 -6.98
N ILE A 24 -9.29 -0.06 -8.27
CA ILE A 24 -9.92 1.19 -8.71
C ILE A 24 -11.43 1.07 -8.48
N LYS A 25 -11.92 1.63 -7.37
CA LYS A 25 -13.33 2.06 -7.25
C LYS A 25 -13.38 3.52 -7.65
N GLU A 26 -14.34 3.88 -8.49
CA GLU A 26 -14.50 5.21 -9.09
C GLU A 26 -14.50 6.32 -8.01
N GLY A 27 -13.47 7.17 -8.06
CA GLY A 27 -13.09 8.15 -7.02
C GLY A 27 -11.55 8.21 -6.90
N ASP A 28 -10.91 9.03 -7.73
CA ASP A 28 -9.45 9.10 -7.97
C ASP A 28 -8.64 9.73 -6.82
N ASP A 29 -9.08 9.53 -5.58
CA ASP A 29 -8.52 10.14 -4.38
C ASP A 29 -8.04 9.10 -3.36
N VAL A 30 -8.06 7.82 -3.75
CA VAL A 30 -7.69 6.69 -2.89
C VAL A 30 -6.39 6.03 -3.35
N ALA A 31 -5.42 5.87 -2.45
CA ALA A 31 -4.22 5.08 -2.66
C ALA A 31 -4.23 3.82 -1.79
N ASN A 32 -3.89 2.67 -2.36
CA ASN A 32 -3.78 1.40 -1.64
C ASN A 32 -2.32 0.95 -1.59
N ILE A 33 -1.86 0.55 -0.40
CA ILE A 33 -0.51 0.04 -0.16
C ILE A 33 -0.64 -1.32 0.52
N SER A 34 -0.01 -2.35 -0.06
CA SER A 34 0.07 -3.68 0.55
C SER A 34 1.52 -3.99 0.90
N LEU A 35 1.78 -4.15 2.19
CA LEU A 35 3.09 -4.49 2.74
C LEU A 35 3.10 -5.97 3.10
N PHE A 36 4.09 -6.70 2.59
CA PHE A 36 4.30 -8.11 2.91
C PHE A 36 5.69 -8.31 3.50
N GLY A 37 5.80 -9.15 4.52
CA GLY A 37 7.06 -9.35 5.23
C GLY A 37 7.10 -10.62 6.04
N ARG A 38 8.13 -10.77 6.87
CA ARG A 38 8.31 -11.91 7.78
C ARG A 38 7.93 -11.59 9.22
N ASP A 39 7.79 -10.32 9.56
CA ASP A 39 7.56 -9.84 10.91
C ASP A 39 6.52 -8.70 10.91
N LEU A 40 5.47 -8.85 11.73
CA LEU A 40 4.38 -7.87 11.80
C LEU A 40 4.84 -6.55 12.41
N THR A 41 5.76 -6.57 13.38
CA THR A 41 6.26 -5.36 14.05
C THR A 41 7.12 -4.54 13.08
N ALA A 42 7.93 -5.19 12.25
CA ALA A 42 8.66 -4.53 11.17
C ALA A 42 7.71 -3.90 10.14
N LEU A 43 6.62 -4.60 9.78
CA LEU A 43 5.60 -4.06 8.87
C LEU A 43 4.84 -2.88 9.45
N GLU A 44 4.47 -2.92 10.73
CA GLU A 44 3.84 -1.78 11.42
C GLU A 44 4.79 -0.58 11.51
N SER A 45 6.10 -0.81 11.71
CA SER A 45 7.11 0.25 11.69
C SER A 45 7.25 0.87 10.30
N GLU A 46 7.26 0.05 9.25
CA GLU A 46 7.30 0.52 7.86
C GLU A 46 6.02 1.29 7.49
N LEU A 47 4.85 0.77 7.90
CA LEU A 47 3.55 1.44 7.73
C LEU A 47 3.53 2.82 8.36
N ASN A 48 4.11 2.98 9.56
CA ASN A 48 4.20 4.29 10.20
C ASN A 48 4.97 5.32 9.36
N LYS A 49 6.00 4.91 8.59
CA LYS A 49 6.71 5.83 7.68
C LYS A 49 5.79 6.28 6.54
N TYR A 50 4.97 5.38 6.01
CA TYR A 50 3.97 5.73 4.99
C TYR A 50 2.89 6.66 5.55
N ILE A 51 2.44 6.45 6.78
CA ILE A 51 1.47 7.34 7.45
C ILE A 51 2.05 8.74 7.68
N ASP A 52 3.29 8.82 8.15
CA ASP A 52 3.98 10.10 8.37
C ASP A 52 4.17 10.89 7.07
N LEU A 53 4.54 10.18 6.00
CA LEU A 53 4.65 10.74 4.67
C LEU A 53 3.29 11.19 4.13
N ALA A 54 2.22 10.42 4.34
CA ALA A 54 0.86 10.79 3.94
C ALA A 54 0.42 12.10 4.63
N LYS A 55 0.66 12.22 5.94
CA LYS A 55 0.36 13.44 6.72
C LYS A 55 1.17 14.65 6.29
N THR A 56 2.40 14.44 5.82
CA THR A 56 3.22 15.52 5.26
C THR A 56 2.68 16.01 3.91
N VAL A 57 1.95 15.16 3.18
CA VAL A 57 1.35 15.51 1.89
C VAL A 57 -0.03 16.14 2.06
N SER A 58 -0.84 15.65 3.00
CA SER A 58 -2.19 16.15 3.26
C SER A 58 -2.52 16.04 4.75
N ASP A 59 -2.92 17.17 5.36
CA ASP A 59 -3.28 17.24 6.79
C ASP A 59 -4.60 16.50 7.08
N GLU A 60 -5.47 16.43 6.07
CA GLU A 60 -6.82 15.82 6.15
C GLU A 60 -6.85 14.36 5.67
N VAL A 61 -5.69 13.73 5.43
CA VAL A 61 -5.64 12.35 4.97
C VAL A 61 -6.24 11.40 6.00
N THR A 62 -7.13 10.52 5.54
CA THR A 62 -7.66 9.41 6.35
C THR A 62 -7.08 8.11 5.86
N TYR A 63 -6.86 7.15 6.76
CA TYR A 63 -6.35 5.84 6.39
C TYR A 63 -7.01 4.70 7.16
N GLU A 64 -7.13 3.55 6.51
CA GLU A 64 -7.66 2.33 7.08
C GLU A 64 -6.70 1.18 6.79
N SER A 65 -6.21 0.51 7.85
CA SER A 65 -5.27 -0.60 7.75
C SER A 65 -5.93 -1.91 8.17
N GLN A 66 -5.82 -2.94 7.33
CA GLN A 66 -6.30 -4.29 7.58
C GLN A 66 -5.16 -5.31 7.45
N ARG A 67 -5.18 -6.33 8.30
CA ARG A 67 -4.23 -7.45 8.19
C ARG A 67 -4.71 -8.41 7.11
N ILE A 68 -3.78 -8.92 6.31
CA ILE A 68 -4.09 -9.87 5.24
C ILE A 68 -4.17 -11.27 5.84
N GLU A 69 -5.32 -11.92 5.73
CA GLU A 69 -5.50 -13.27 6.26
C GLU A 69 -4.62 -14.30 5.50
N GLY A 70 -4.00 -15.21 6.25
CA GLY A 70 -3.18 -16.29 5.69
C GLY A 70 -1.74 -15.89 5.29
N LYS A 71 -1.34 -14.62 5.42
CA LYS A 71 0.02 -14.13 5.18
C LYS A 71 0.43 -13.11 6.24
N ILE A 72 1.74 -12.92 6.42
CA ILE A 72 2.26 -11.81 7.25
C ILE A 72 2.27 -10.56 6.37
N GLY A 73 1.14 -9.86 6.34
CA GLY A 73 0.96 -8.66 5.53
C GLY A 73 -0.10 -7.72 6.06
N ILE A 74 0.03 -6.45 5.69
CA ILE A 74 -0.90 -5.37 6.05
C ILE A 74 -1.27 -4.64 4.76
N GLU A 75 -2.56 -4.51 4.49
CA GLU A 75 -3.08 -3.65 3.44
C GLU A 75 -3.59 -2.36 4.08
N THR A 76 -3.16 -1.21 3.57
CA THR A 76 -3.61 0.10 4.03
C THR A 76 -4.15 0.92 2.88
N ARG A 77 -5.33 1.49 3.10
CA ARG A 77 -6.00 2.42 2.20
C ARG A 77 -5.82 3.82 2.73
N PHE A 78 -5.30 4.73 1.92
CA PHE A 78 -5.21 6.16 2.18
C PHE A 78 -6.24 6.88 1.31
N GLN A 79 -7.03 7.75 1.91
CA GLN A 79 -8.02 8.59 1.25
C GLN A 79 -7.58 10.04 1.39
N PHE A 80 -7.29 10.66 0.26
CA PHE A 80 -6.91 12.06 0.11
C PHE A 80 -8.11 12.92 -0.27
N THR A 81 -7.94 14.24 -0.23
CA THR A 81 -8.98 15.20 -0.61
C THR A 81 -8.98 15.49 -2.11
N CYS A 82 -7.84 15.29 -2.78
CA CYS A 82 -7.72 15.44 -4.23
C CYS A 82 -6.71 14.49 -4.86
N SER A 83 -6.87 14.25 -6.17
CA SER A 83 -5.97 13.42 -6.98
C SER A 83 -4.52 13.93 -7.01
N ALA A 84 -4.29 15.24 -6.86
CA ALA A 84 -2.94 15.81 -6.84
C ALA A 84 -2.14 15.34 -5.62
N GLU A 85 -2.77 15.31 -4.44
CA GLU A 85 -2.15 14.81 -3.21
C GLU A 85 -1.84 13.31 -3.33
N LYS A 86 -2.77 12.54 -3.90
CA LYS A 86 -2.56 11.12 -4.20
C LYS A 86 -1.31 10.93 -5.06
N LEU A 87 -1.18 11.67 -6.16
CA LEU A 87 -0.02 11.60 -7.05
C LEU A 87 1.30 11.97 -6.35
N ILE A 88 1.29 13.02 -5.52
CA ILE A 88 2.47 13.43 -4.75
C ILE A 88 2.87 12.35 -3.75
N PHE A 89 1.89 11.76 -3.06
CA PHE A 89 2.09 10.64 -2.15
C PHE A 89 2.69 9.43 -2.88
N GLU A 90 2.13 9.04 -4.03
CA GLU A 90 2.65 7.94 -4.85
C GLU A 90 4.10 8.19 -5.32
N LEU A 91 4.43 9.41 -5.73
CA LEU A 91 5.80 9.76 -6.14
C LEU A 91 6.79 9.67 -4.99
N LYS A 92 6.42 10.17 -3.81
CA LYS A 92 7.27 10.15 -2.61
C LYS A 92 7.43 8.74 -2.04
N THR A 93 6.37 7.95 -2.03
CA THR A 93 6.41 6.55 -1.57
C THR A 93 7.27 5.68 -2.47
N ARG A 94 7.27 5.90 -3.79
CA ARG A 94 8.22 5.26 -4.72
C ARG A 94 9.68 5.63 -4.45
N ALA A 95 9.93 6.86 -3.98
CA ALA A 95 11.28 7.27 -3.57
C ALA A 95 11.69 6.64 -2.22
N LEU A 96 10.73 6.37 -1.34
CA LEU A 96 10.95 5.76 -0.02
C LEU A 96 11.16 4.23 -0.11
N ALA A 97 10.48 3.56 -1.03
CA ALA A 97 10.56 2.11 -1.23
C ALA A 97 11.79 1.65 -2.03
N ARG A 98 12.70 2.58 -2.39
CA ARG A 98 13.90 2.32 -3.19
C ARG A 98 15.12 2.17 -2.30
#